data_AF-A0A2G9TUT7-F1
#
_entry.id   AF-A0A2G9TUT7-F1
#
_cell.length_a   1.000
_cell.length_b   1.000
_cell.length_c   1.000
_cell.angle_alpha   90.00
_cell.angle_beta   90.00
_cell.angle_gamma   90.00
#
_symmetry.space_group_name_H-M   'P 1'
#
loop_
_entity.id
_entity.type
_entity.pdbx_description
1 polymer ?
#
loop_
_entity_poly.entity_id
_entity_poly.type
_entity_poly.pdbx_seq_one_letter_code
_entity_poly.pdbx_strand_id
1 'polypeptide(L)'
;LCRMALDGCPFSSSVDAVLQDAAALQAFREWIRLDPSRPADCLALHFAIKGYQTYLTRKEPNTSSMACTLHRKFISQRTGTCSFLPSSVRKEMSVRVHSLNSQHPPYPELFDPVQPALRKQLNMLHSQFVASHSFMAFLARNGSEGSSAATPMDDAQLMPYPYLAPTSTLIREPARRTRGPKPRAYSCDASSSRDIDDSSRPIAVDRERNVFK
;
A
#
# COMPACT_ATOMS: atom_id res chain seq x y z
N LEU A 1 4.10 -28.86 -21.18
CA LEU A 1 5.27 -27.99 -21.46
C LEU A 1 5.52 -26.88 -20.41
N CYS A 2 4.68 -26.65 -19.39
CA CYS A 2 4.85 -25.50 -18.48
C CYS A 2 5.58 -25.75 -17.15
N ARG A 3 6.10 -26.97 -16.88
CA ARG A 3 6.71 -27.24 -15.56
C ARG A 3 8.09 -26.61 -15.38
N MET A 4 8.87 -26.49 -16.47
CA MET A 4 10.27 -25.99 -16.41
C MET A 4 10.39 -24.47 -16.27
N ALA A 5 9.34 -23.69 -16.57
CA ALA A 5 9.37 -22.23 -16.42
C ALA A 5 9.17 -21.77 -14.97
N LEU A 6 8.66 -22.64 -14.08
CA LEU A 6 8.35 -22.31 -12.69
C LEU A 6 9.56 -22.44 -11.76
N ASP A 7 10.49 -23.35 -12.08
CA ASP A 7 11.61 -23.73 -11.21
C ASP A 7 12.71 -22.65 -11.13
N GLY A 8 12.73 -21.68 -12.05
CA GLY A 8 13.66 -20.54 -12.04
C GLY A 8 13.03 -19.20 -11.67
N CYS A 9 11.72 -19.14 -11.46
CA CYS A 9 11.03 -17.87 -11.20
C CYS A 9 11.12 -17.52 -9.70
N PRO A 10 11.77 -16.40 -9.29
CA PRO A 10 11.86 -16.04 -7.87
C PRO A 10 10.48 -15.79 -7.24
N PHE A 11 9.48 -15.45 -8.06
CA PHE A 11 8.11 -15.21 -7.61
C PHE A 11 7.36 -16.50 -7.24
N SER A 12 7.76 -17.67 -7.75
CA SER A 12 7.11 -18.95 -7.41
C SER A 12 7.52 -19.46 -6.03
N SER A 13 8.73 -19.12 -5.58
CA SER A 13 9.34 -19.63 -4.35
C SER A 13 9.35 -18.64 -3.20
N SER A 14 9.17 -17.34 -3.46
CA SER A 14 9.25 -16.30 -2.42
C SER A 14 8.15 -15.25 -2.54
N VAL A 15 7.32 -15.14 -1.50
CA VAL A 15 6.40 -14.01 -1.37
C VAL A 15 7.15 -12.68 -1.24
N ASP A 16 8.36 -12.68 -0.67
CA ASP A 16 9.14 -11.45 -0.53
C ASP A 16 9.57 -10.91 -1.89
N ALA A 17 9.90 -11.80 -2.84
CA ALA A 17 10.19 -11.40 -4.21
C ALA A 17 8.95 -10.77 -4.89
N VAL A 18 7.76 -11.34 -4.68
CA VAL A 18 6.49 -10.77 -5.17
C VAL A 18 6.22 -9.40 -4.54
N LEU A 19 6.48 -9.22 -3.25
CA LEU A 19 6.22 -7.97 -2.53
C LEU A 19 7.21 -6.85 -2.86
N GLN A 20 8.40 -7.19 -3.38
CA GLN A 20 9.44 -6.24 -3.78
C GLN A 20 9.34 -5.81 -5.24
N ASP A 21 8.82 -6.67 -6.11
CA ASP A 21 8.63 -6.35 -7.53
C ASP A 21 7.28 -5.65 -7.78
N ALA A 22 7.30 -4.53 -8.51
CA ALA A 22 6.11 -3.72 -8.73
C ALA A 22 5.04 -4.43 -9.57
N ALA A 23 5.45 -5.16 -10.62
CA ALA A 23 4.53 -5.84 -11.52
C ALA A 23 3.93 -7.09 -10.85
N ALA A 24 4.76 -7.88 -10.16
CA ALA A 24 4.34 -9.06 -9.42
C ALA A 24 3.38 -8.68 -8.29
N LEU A 25 3.69 -7.64 -7.52
CA LEU A 25 2.83 -7.13 -6.46
C LEU A 25 1.47 -6.69 -7.02
N GLN A 26 1.46 -6.02 -8.19
CA GLN A 26 0.21 -5.58 -8.81
C GLN A 26 -0.66 -6.78 -9.24
N ALA A 27 -0.07 -7.78 -9.89
CA ALA A 27 -0.78 -9.01 -10.25
C ALA A 27 -1.33 -9.73 -9.01
N PHE A 28 -0.55 -9.77 -7.92
CA PHE A 28 -0.98 -10.38 -6.66
C PHE A 28 -2.13 -9.62 -6.00
N ARG A 29 -2.09 -8.28 -5.99
CA ARG A 29 -3.18 -7.42 -5.50
C ARG A 29 -4.46 -7.59 -6.31
N GLU A 30 -4.34 -7.59 -7.62
CA GLU A 30 -5.48 -7.80 -8.52
C GLU A 30 -6.09 -9.17 -8.30
N TRP A 31 -5.25 -10.21 -8.24
CA TRP A 31 -5.70 -11.56 -7.92
C TRP A 31 -6.46 -11.55 -6.59
N ILE A 32 -5.90 -11.02 -5.49
CA ILE A 32 -6.62 -10.93 -4.21
C ILE A 32 -8.00 -10.28 -4.37
N ARG A 33 -8.09 -9.13 -5.06
CA ARG A 33 -9.33 -8.36 -5.26
C ARG A 33 -10.42 -9.12 -6.04
N LEU A 34 -10.07 -10.12 -6.86
CA LEU A 34 -11.05 -10.90 -7.61
C LEU A 34 -11.97 -11.76 -6.72
N ASP A 35 -11.62 -11.99 -5.45
CA ASP A 35 -12.42 -12.78 -4.52
C ASP A 35 -12.46 -12.08 -3.15
N PRO A 36 -13.63 -11.55 -2.74
CA PRO A 36 -13.79 -10.87 -1.46
C PRO A 36 -13.50 -11.75 -0.23
N SER A 37 -13.50 -13.08 -0.37
CA SER A 37 -13.15 -13.98 0.74
C SER A 37 -11.65 -13.97 1.07
N ARG A 38 -10.80 -13.49 0.16
CA ARG A 38 -9.35 -13.38 0.40
C ARG A 38 -9.05 -12.17 1.29
N PRO A 39 -8.27 -12.32 2.36
CA PRO A 39 -8.01 -11.24 3.31
C PRO A 39 -7.02 -10.20 2.76
N ALA A 40 -7.51 -9.25 1.96
CA ALA A 40 -6.71 -8.18 1.38
C ALA A 40 -5.99 -7.29 2.41
N ASP A 41 -6.55 -7.20 3.63
CA ASP A 41 -5.99 -6.41 4.71
C ASP A 41 -4.59 -6.88 5.17
N CYS A 42 -4.20 -8.13 4.91
CA CYS A 42 -2.85 -8.58 5.26
C CYS A 42 -1.78 -7.83 4.47
N LEU A 43 -2.02 -7.51 3.19
CA LEU A 43 -1.11 -6.68 2.40
C LEU A 43 -1.06 -5.25 2.94
N ALA A 44 -2.22 -4.68 3.24
CA ALA A 44 -2.31 -3.33 3.77
C ALA A 44 -1.55 -3.21 5.10
N LEU A 45 -1.69 -4.20 6.00
CA LEU A 45 -0.96 -4.25 7.26
C LEU A 45 0.55 -4.39 7.05
N HIS A 46 1.00 -5.26 6.13
CA HIS A 46 2.42 -5.42 5.82
C HIS A 46 3.08 -4.10 5.40
N PHE A 47 2.49 -3.39 4.44
CA PHE A 47 3.03 -2.11 3.99
C PHE A 47 2.90 -1.00 5.02
N ALA A 48 1.84 -1.02 5.84
CA ALA A 48 1.69 -0.08 6.94
C ALA A 48 2.81 -0.23 7.98
N ILE A 49 3.18 -1.46 8.34
CA ILE A 49 4.29 -1.73 9.27
C ILE A 49 5.63 -1.27 8.66
N LYS A 50 5.87 -1.52 7.37
CA LYS A 50 7.06 -0.97 6.67
C LYS A 50 7.08 0.57 6.67
N GLY A 51 5.92 1.19 6.50
CA GLY A 51 5.75 2.64 6.63
C GLY A 51 6.11 3.13 8.03
N TYR A 52 5.65 2.43 9.07
CA TYR A 52 5.99 2.74 10.46
C TYR A 52 7.50 2.70 10.70
N GLN A 53 8.17 1.65 10.23
CA GLN A 53 9.63 1.53 10.33
C GLN A 53 10.34 2.70 9.63
N THR A 54 9.82 3.13 8.48
CA THR A 54 10.37 4.28 7.74
C THR A 54 10.20 5.59 8.52
N TYR A 55 9.03 5.82 9.12
CA TYR A 55 8.74 6.98 9.97
C TYR A 55 9.65 7.01 11.21
N LEU A 56 9.85 5.84 11.82
CA LEU A 56 10.71 5.69 12.98
C LEU A 56 12.17 6.03 12.65
N THR A 57 12.72 5.51 11.55
CA THR A 57 14.08 5.81 11.10
C THR A 57 14.28 7.29 10.80
N ARG A 58 13.24 7.96 10.28
CA ARG A 58 13.25 9.40 10.00
C ARG A 58 13.00 10.28 11.23
N LYS A 59 12.72 9.68 12.39
CA LYS A 59 12.35 10.36 13.64
C LYS A 59 11.15 11.30 13.45
N GLU A 60 10.18 10.86 12.66
CA GLU A 60 8.96 11.63 12.42
C GLU A 60 8.17 11.81 13.73
N PRO A 61 7.72 13.03 14.08
CA PRO A 61 7.03 13.30 15.34
C PRO A 61 5.69 12.56 15.44
N ASN A 62 5.11 12.16 14.30
CA ASN A 62 3.81 11.51 14.22
C ASN A 62 3.87 9.98 14.33
N THR A 63 5.03 9.40 14.62
CA THR A 63 5.23 7.94 14.65
C THR A 63 4.32 7.24 15.68
N SER A 64 4.09 7.85 16.85
CA SER A 64 3.16 7.30 17.86
C SER A 64 1.71 7.29 17.36
N SER A 65 1.28 8.38 16.71
CA SER A 65 -0.07 8.49 16.13
C SER A 65 -0.29 7.47 15.02
N MET A 66 0.75 7.23 14.20
CA MET A 66 0.74 6.18 13.20
C MET A 66 0.58 4.79 13.85
N ALA A 67 1.33 4.48 14.91
CA ALA A 67 1.21 3.21 15.62
C ALA A 67 -0.21 2.97 16.16
N CYS A 68 -0.81 3.99 16.78
CA CYS A 68 -2.21 3.96 17.24
C CYS A 68 -3.20 3.73 16.09
N THR A 69 -2.97 4.38 14.95
CA THR A 69 -3.82 4.22 13.75
C THR A 69 -3.74 2.82 13.18
N LEU A 70 -2.53 2.26 13.07
CA LEU A 70 -2.30 0.88 12.62
C LEU A 70 -3.00 -0.13 13.54
N HIS A 71 -2.84 0.04 14.86
CA HIS A 71 -3.53 -0.79 15.84
C HIS A 71 -5.04 -0.73 15.65
N ARG A 72 -5.63 0.47 15.67
CA ARG A 72 -7.10 0.64 15.55
C ARG A 72 -7.64 0.05 14.26
N LYS A 73 -6.97 0.28 13.13
CA LYS A 73 -7.44 -0.11 11.80
C LYS A 73 -7.30 -1.61 11.54
N PHE A 74 -6.20 -2.23 11.94
CA PHE A 74 -5.87 -3.59 11.51
C PHE A 74 -5.89 -4.62 12.65
N ILE A 75 -5.43 -4.25 13.84
CA ILE A 75 -5.05 -5.22 14.89
C ILE A 75 -6.06 -5.29 16.03
N SER A 76 -6.61 -4.14 16.45
CA SER A 76 -7.54 -3.98 17.58
C SER A 76 -8.60 -5.07 17.60
N GLN A 77 -8.92 -5.62 18.77
CA GLN A 77 -9.96 -6.65 18.89
C GLN A 77 -11.35 -6.15 18.46
N ARG A 78 -11.64 -4.88 18.70
CA ARG A 78 -12.96 -4.30 18.46
C ARG A 78 -13.15 -3.81 17.03
N THR A 79 -12.09 -3.30 16.41
CA THR A 79 -12.17 -2.53 15.15
C THR A 79 -11.21 -3.03 14.07
N GLY A 80 -10.25 -3.88 14.42
CA GLY A 80 -9.17 -4.29 13.54
C GLY A 80 -9.62 -5.31 12.49
N THR A 81 -9.35 -5.01 11.21
CA THR A 81 -9.80 -5.81 10.06
C THR A 81 -9.04 -7.13 9.87
N CYS A 82 -7.84 -7.30 10.41
CA CYS A 82 -7.01 -8.49 10.19
C CYS A 82 -7.43 -9.69 11.05
N SER A 83 -8.60 -10.27 10.79
CA SER A 83 -9.22 -11.37 11.55
C SER A 83 -8.32 -12.60 11.76
N PHE A 84 -7.34 -12.83 10.88
CA PHE A 84 -6.35 -13.90 10.99
C PHE A 84 -5.38 -13.75 12.19
N LEU A 85 -5.31 -12.58 12.83
CA LEU A 85 -4.45 -12.36 13.99
C LEU A 85 -5.04 -13.01 15.26
N PRO A 86 -4.28 -13.86 15.97
CA PRO A 86 -4.74 -14.50 17.22
C PRO A 86 -5.14 -13.47 18.28
N SER A 87 -6.14 -13.81 19.11
CA SER A 87 -6.61 -12.92 20.17
C SER A 87 -5.51 -12.55 21.16
N SER A 88 -4.57 -13.46 21.46
CA SER A 88 -3.41 -13.20 22.32
C SER A 88 -2.53 -12.09 21.76
N VAL A 89 -2.15 -12.17 20.48
CA VAL A 89 -1.39 -11.14 19.76
C VAL A 89 -2.13 -9.79 19.79
N ARG A 90 -3.45 -9.80 19.56
CA ARG A 90 -4.25 -8.55 19.60
C ARG A 90 -4.31 -7.91 21.00
N LYS A 91 -4.34 -8.72 22.07
CA LYS A 91 -4.26 -8.21 23.47
C LYS A 91 -2.90 -7.58 23.72
N GLU A 92 -1.83 -8.31 23.41
CA GLU A 92 -0.46 -7.84 23.58
C GLU A 92 -0.21 -6.53 22.82
N MET A 93 -0.62 -6.46 21.55
CA MET A 93 -0.49 -5.24 20.75
C MET A 93 -1.27 -4.07 21.32
N SER A 94 -2.43 -4.31 21.94
CA SER A 94 -3.14 -3.27 22.66
C SER A 94 -2.30 -2.75 23.82
N VAL A 95 -1.73 -3.62 24.65
CA VAL A 95 -0.86 -3.20 25.77
C VAL A 95 0.30 -2.35 25.26
N ARG A 96 1.05 -2.84 24.26
CA ARG A 96 2.24 -2.16 23.71
C ARG A 96 1.93 -0.77 23.14
N VAL A 97 0.81 -0.63 22.43
CA VAL A 97 0.44 0.65 21.79
C VAL A 97 -0.11 1.65 22.81
N HIS A 98 -0.87 1.21 23.81
CA HIS A 98 -1.39 2.11 24.84
C HIS A 98 -0.32 2.54 25.85
N SER A 99 0.80 1.81 25.95
CA SER A 99 1.96 2.24 26.74
C SER A 99 2.80 3.34 26.08
N LEU A 100 2.58 3.64 24.79
CA LEU A 100 3.34 4.69 24.10
C LEU A 100 3.01 6.07 24.68
N ASN A 101 4.05 6.81 25.09
CA ASN A 101 3.94 8.16 25.62
C ASN A 101 5.29 8.90 25.46
N SER A 102 5.43 10.10 26.02
CA SER A 102 6.67 10.87 25.95
C SER A 102 7.88 10.17 26.59
N GLN A 103 7.65 9.32 27.59
CA GLN A 103 8.69 8.54 28.27
C GLN A 103 8.96 7.18 27.59
N HIS A 104 7.98 6.67 26.84
CA HIS A 104 8.06 5.41 26.10
C HIS A 104 7.77 5.68 24.62
N PRO A 105 8.76 6.21 23.89
CA PRO A 105 8.59 6.51 22.47
C PRO A 105 8.40 5.23 21.65
N PRO A 106 7.89 5.34 20.42
CA PRO A 106 7.82 4.23 19.48
C PRO A 106 9.19 3.60 19.24
N TYR A 107 9.22 2.28 19.09
CA TYR A 107 10.44 1.48 18.93
C TYR A 107 10.30 0.45 17.78
N PRO A 108 11.41 -0.05 17.21
CA PRO A 108 11.36 -0.87 15.98
C PRO A 108 10.54 -2.16 16.14
N GLU A 109 10.66 -2.81 17.30
CA GLU A 109 10.08 -4.12 17.63
C GLU A 109 8.61 -4.03 18.07
N LEU A 110 7.99 -2.84 17.97
CA LEU A 110 6.62 -2.60 18.46
C LEU A 110 5.62 -3.61 17.87
N PHE A 111 5.76 -3.94 16.58
CA PHE A 111 4.87 -4.82 15.83
C PHE A 111 5.37 -6.26 15.69
N ASP A 112 6.45 -6.66 16.37
CA ASP A 112 7.01 -8.01 16.28
C ASP A 112 6.00 -9.14 16.56
N PRO A 113 5.08 -9.03 17.54
CA PRO A 113 4.08 -10.08 17.80
C PRO A 113 3.15 -10.37 16.62
N VAL A 114 2.98 -9.41 15.71
CA VAL A 114 2.13 -9.53 14.52
C VAL A 114 2.82 -10.32 13.41
N GLN A 115 4.15 -10.28 13.36
CA GLN A 115 4.94 -10.78 12.24
C GLN A 115 4.68 -12.27 11.94
N PRO A 116 4.67 -13.21 12.92
CA PRO A 116 4.49 -14.63 12.62
C PRO A 116 3.13 -14.93 11.94
N ALA A 117 2.05 -14.35 12.45
CA ALA A 117 0.71 -14.55 11.90
C ALA A 117 0.56 -13.88 10.52
N LEU A 118 1.12 -12.68 10.35
CA LEU A 118 1.13 -11.96 9.08
C LEU A 118 1.91 -12.73 8.00
N ARG A 119 3.10 -13.23 8.33
CA ARG A 119 3.92 -14.05 7.42
C ARG A 119 3.19 -15.32 6.99
N LYS A 120 2.58 -16.02 7.95
CA LYS A 120 1.80 -17.23 7.67
C LYS A 120 0.66 -16.94 6.68
N GLN A 121 -0.08 -15.85 6.90
CA GLN A 121 -1.19 -15.45 6.03
C GLN A 121 -0.72 -15.08 4.61
N LEU A 122 0.38 -14.33 4.50
CA LEU A 122 0.97 -13.95 3.22
C LEU A 122 1.46 -15.17 2.43
N ASN A 123 2.14 -16.11 3.09
CA ASN A 123 2.61 -17.34 2.46
C ASN A 123 1.45 -18.23 1.99
N MET A 124 0.35 -18.29 2.75
CA MET A 124 -0.84 -19.03 2.33
C MET A 124 -1.50 -18.41 1.09
N LEU A 125 -1.61 -17.08 1.02
CA LEU A 125 -2.12 -16.42 -0.18
C LEU A 125 -1.17 -16.56 -1.36
N HIS A 126 0.14 -16.49 -1.11
CA HIS A 126 1.16 -16.66 -2.13
C HIS A 126 1.09 -18.05 -2.77
N SER A 127 0.98 -19.12 -1.98
CA SER A 127 0.86 -20.48 -2.53
C SER A 127 -0.38 -20.65 -3.42
N GLN A 128 -1.50 -20.07 -3.01
CA GLN A 128 -2.73 -20.05 -3.81
C GLN A 128 -2.59 -19.22 -5.08
N PHE A 129 -1.90 -18.07 -5.00
CA PHE A 129 -1.63 -17.22 -6.14
C PHE A 129 -0.75 -17.94 -7.17
N VAL A 130 0.34 -18.57 -6.73
CA VAL A 130 1.26 -19.33 -7.60
C VAL A 130 0.55 -20.49 -8.31
N ALA A 131 -0.43 -21.11 -7.64
CA ALA A 131 -1.27 -22.16 -8.24
C ALA A 131 -2.38 -21.63 -9.17
N SER A 132 -2.57 -20.32 -9.27
CA SER A 132 -3.68 -19.72 -10.01
C SER A 132 -3.37 -19.44 -11.48
N HIS A 133 -4.41 -19.38 -12.30
CA HIS A 133 -4.33 -18.93 -13.69
C HIS A 133 -3.82 -17.48 -13.81
N SER A 134 -4.09 -16.62 -12.83
CA SER A 134 -3.62 -15.23 -12.81
C SER A 134 -2.09 -15.16 -12.76
N PHE A 135 -1.45 -16.05 -11.99
CA PHE A 135 0.00 -16.12 -11.94
C PHE A 135 0.60 -16.64 -13.26
N MET A 136 0.00 -17.68 -13.85
CA MET A 136 0.44 -18.18 -15.16
C MET A 136 0.31 -17.12 -16.27
N ALA A 137 -0.80 -16.36 -16.27
CA ALA A 137 -0.99 -15.24 -17.19
C ALA A 137 0.02 -14.11 -16.95
N PHE A 138 0.35 -13.81 -15.70
CA PHE A 138 1.40 -12.86 -15.34
C PHE A 138 2.77 -13.30 -15.88
N LEU A 139 3.14 -14.57 -15.72
CA LEU A 139 4.40 -15.10 -16.24
C LEU A 139 4.45 -15.06 -17.77
N ALA A 140 3.37 -15.44 -18.46
CA ALA A 140 3.32 -15.40 -19.92
C ALA A 140 3.52 -13.97 -20.47
N ARG A 141 2.96 -12.96 -19.80
CA ARG A 141 3.12 -11.56 -20.19
C ARG A 141 4.53 -11.04 -19.97
N ASN A 142 5.14 -11.35 -18.83
CA ASN A 142 6.45 -10.83 -18.47
C ASN A 142 7.63 -11.67 -18.99
N GLY A 143 7.39 -12.92 -19.40
CA GLY A 143 8.38 -13.75 -20.11
C GLY A 143 8.45 -13.46 -21.60
N SER A 144 7.51 -12.66 -22.15
CA SER A 144 7.41 -12.37 -23.59
C SER A 144 8.21 -11.14 -24.04
N GLU A 145 8.90 -10.43 -23.14
CA GLU A 145 9.64 -9.20 -23.48
C GLU A 145 10.92 -9.43 -24.31
N GLY A 146 11.15 -10.65 -24.80
CA GLY A 146 12.28 -11.01 -25.68
C GLY A 146 11.90 -11.61 -27.03
N SER A 147 10.63 -11.54 -27.46
CA SER A 147 10.23 -12.11 -28.75
C SER A 147 9.18 -11.25 -29.47
N SER A 148 9.57 -10.02 -29.81
CA SER A 148 9.00 -9.36 -30.98
C SER A 148 9.84 -9.76 -32.19
N ALA A 149 9.19 -10.49 -33.09
CA ALA A 149 9.70 -10.98 -34.34
C ALA A 149 10.42 -9.88 -35.13
N ALA A 150 11.72 -10.10 -35.36
CA ALA A 150 12.34 -9.60 -36.57
C ALA A 150 11.57 -10.24 -37.74
N THR A 151 10.78 -9.45 -38.45
CA THR A 151 10.40 -9.80 -39.82
C THR A 151 11.69 -9.90 -40.63
N PRO A 152 12.04 -11.07 -41.20
CA PRO A 152 13.05 -11.10 -42.24
C PRO A 152 12.45 -10.35 -43.43
N MET A 153 13.16 -9.32 -43.91
CA MET A 153 12.89 -8.76 -45.22
C MET A 153 13.18 -9.85 -46.25
N ASP A 154 12.15 -10.25 -47.01
CA ASP A 154 12.35 -10.98 -48.24
C ASP A 154 12.37 -9.95 -49.37
N ASP A 155 13.57 -9.71 -49.88
CA ASP A 155 13.89 -8.82 -50.98
C ASP A 155 14.13 -9.70 -52.21
N ALA A 156 13.13 -9.81 -53.09
CA ALA A 156 13.24 -10.44 -54.40
C ALA A 156 12.33 -9.75 -55.43
N GLN A 157 12.83 -8.62 -55.95
CA GLN A 157 13.00 -8.29 -57.38
C GLN A 157 11.82 -8.35 -58.39
N LEU A 158 11.59 -7.15 -58.96
CA LEU A 158 11.39 -6.80 -60.39
C LEU A 158 9.99 -6.91 -61.04
N MET A 159 9.37 -5.75 -61.32
CA MET A 159 9.24 -5.22 -62.69
C MET A 159 8.74 -3.75 -62.70
N PRO A 160 9.12 -2.93 -63.71
CA PRO A 160 8.98 -1.48 -63.74
C PRO A 160 7.77 -1.02 -64.56
N TYR A 161 7.22 0.17 -64.29
CA TYR A 161 6.69 1.14 -65.29
C TYR A 161 6.09 2.39 -64.59
N PRO A 162 5.86 3.52 -65.30
CA PRO A 162 6.66 4.73 -65.12
C PRO A 162 5.87 5.92 -64.56
N TYR A 163 6.63 6.96 -64.16
CA TYR A 163 6.33 8.40 -64.21
C TYR A 163 4.89 8.89 -63.98
N LEU A 164 4.73 9.75 -62.97
CA LEU A 164 4.61 11.21 -63.16
C LEU A 164 4.71 11.93 -61.80
N ALA A 165 5.74 12.75 -61.65
CA ALA A 165 5.73 13.93 -60.78
C ALA A 165 5.54 15.17 -61.71
N PRO A 166 5.59 16.44 -61.27
CA PRO A 166 5.61 17.01 -59.90
C PRO A 166 4.66 18.23 -59.75
N THR A 167 4.64 18.84 -58.55
CA THR A 167 4.46 20.29 -58.19
C THR A 167 3.54 20.42 -56.97
N SER A 168 3.65 21.40 -56.08
CA SER A 168 4.65 22.41 -55.73
C SER A 168 4.16 23.01 -54.40
N THR A 169 5.10 23.53 -53.62
CA THR A 169 4.98 24.23 -52.35
C THR A 169 3.95 25.35 -52.31
N LEU A 170 3.24 25.53 -51.18
CA LEU A 170 3.00 26.86 -50.58
C LEU A 170 2.88 26.81 -49.04
N ILE A 171 3.72 27.65 -48.44
CA ILE A 171 3.75 28.30 -47.12
C ILE A 171 2.37 28.67 -46.55
N ARG A 172 2.16 28.53 -45.21
CA ARG A 172 1.63 29.61 -44.31
C ARG A 172 1.55 29.18 -42.82
N GLU A 173 2.40 29.78 -41.97
CA GLU A 173 2.11 30.13 -40.56
C GLU A 173 1.40 31.51 -40.51
N PRO A 174 0.94 32.11 -39.39
CA PRO A 174 0.75 31.68 -37.99
C PRO A 174 -0.64 32.11 -37.40
N ALA A 175 -0.92 31.89 -36.10
CA ALA A 175 -1.37 32.93 -35.14
C ALA A 175 -2.06 32.41 -33.85
N ARG A 176 -1.41 32.73 -32.72
CA ARG A 176 -1.91 33.42 -31.50
C ARG A 176 -3.37 33.19 -31.05
N ARG A 177 -3.51 32.80 -29.77
CA ARG A 177 -4.31 33.49 -28.72
C ARG A 177 -3.89 32.97 -27.34
N THR A 178 -2.96 33.62 -26.64
CA THR A 178 -3.25 34.56 -25.52
C THR A 178 -4.55 34.32 -24.74
N ARG A 179 -4.40 33.84 -23.50
CA ARG A 179 -5.04 34.43 -22.31
C ARG A 179 -4.20 34.12 -21.07
N GLY A 180 -3.44 35.12 -20.66
CA GLY A 180 -2.83 35.20 -19.34
C GLY A 180 -3.85 35.61 -18.26
N PRO A 181 -3.35 36.05 -17.11
CA PRO A 181 -3.73 35.53 -15.79
C PRO A 181 -4.77 36.42 -15.08
N LYS A 182 -5.35 35.92 -13.98
CA LYS A 182 -5.61 36.78 -12.82
C LYS A 182 -5.72 36.00 -11.50
N PRO A 183 -5.14 36.54 -10.42
CA PRO A 183 -5.13 36.00 -9.07
C PRO A 183 -6.43 36.38 -8.35
N ARG A 184 -6.82 35.58 -7.35
CA ARG A 184 -7.76 36.04 -6.32
C ARG A 184 -7.17 35.76 -4.95
N ALA A 185 -6.60 36.81 -4.38
CA ALA A 185 -6.38 36.94 -2.95
C ALA A 185 -7.71 37.28 -2.27
N TYR A 186 -7.99 36.60 -1.16
CA TYR A 186 -8.81 37.01 -0.01
C TYR A 186 -8.50 35.96 1.07
N SER A 187 -7.63 36.23 2.07
CA SER A 187 -7.81 37.10 3.23
C SER A 187 -9.12 36.83 3.97
N CYS A 188 -9.04 36.07 5.07
CA CYS A 188 -9.92 36.19 6.23
C CYS A 188 -9.17 35.59 7.44
N ASP A 189 -8.47 36.46 8.16
CA ASP A 189 -8.25 36.29 9.60
C ASP A 189 -9.61 36.27 10.31
N ALA A 190 -9.80 35.32 11.22
CA ALA A 190 -10.75 35.44 12.32
C ALA A 190 -10.30 34.52 13.46
N SER A 191 -9.44 35.09 14.31
CA SER A 191 -9.32 34.69 15.71
C SER A 191 -10.68 34.80 16.38
N SER A 192 -11.15 33.73 17.02
CA SER A 192 -12.00 33.86 18.21
C SER A 192 -11.43 32.99 19.31
N SER A 193 -10.72 33.66 20.22
CA SER A 193 -10.52 33.21 21.59
C SER A 193 -11.89 32.96 22.21
N ARG A 194 -12.03 31.79 22.84
CA ARG A 194 -12.93 31.59 23.98
C ARG A 194 -12.13 30.88 25.04
N ASP A 195 -11.50 31.70 25.85
CA ASP A 195 -11.14 31.38 27.22
C ASP A 195 -12.41 30.97 27.97
N ILE A 196 -12.46 29.71 28.41
CA ILE A 196 -13.30 29.30 29.53
C ILE A 196 -12.33 28.84 30.61
N ASP A 197 -11.97 29.83 31.41
CA ASP A 197 -11.49 29.66 32.78
C ASP A 197 -12.71 29.20 33.59
N ASP A 198 -12.72 27.95 34.04
CA ASP A 198 -13.53 27.58 35.19
C ASP A 198 -12.63 26.91 36.23
N SER A 199 -12.38 27.71 37.24
CA SER A 199 -11.54 27.42 38.38
C SER A 199 -12.26 26.43 39.30
N SER A 200 -11.52 25.39 39.66
CA SER A 200 -11.33 24.97 41.06
C SER A 200 -12.58 24.86 41.95
N ARG A 201 -12.98 23.62 42.24
CA ARG A 201 -13.38 23.19 43.61
C ARG A 201 -13.35 21.65 43.75
N PRO A 202 -12.47 21.09 44.61
CA PRO A 202 -12.47 19.69 45.01
C PRO A 202 -13.03 19.52 46.43
N ILE A 203 -14.18 18.84 46.61
CA ILE A 203 -14.77 18.49 47.92
C ILE A 203 -15.73 17.30 47.66
N ALA A 204 -15.82 16.18 48.40
CA ALA A 204 -15.12 15.65 49.56
C ALA A 204 -15.20 14.12 49.51
N VAL A 205 -14.22 13.49 50.16
CA VAL A 205 -14.29 12.12 50.64
C VAL A 205 -15.46 12.04 51.63
N ASP A 206 -16.38 11.08 51.44
CA ASP A 206 -17.17 10.58 52.55
C ASP A 206 -16.95 9.08 52.72
N ARG A 207 -16.89 8.73 53.99
CA ARG A 207 -16.27 7.59 54.60
C ARG A 207 -17.39 6.84 55.31
N GLU A 208 -17.35 5.51 55.18
CA GLU A 208 -17.98 4.53 56.07
C GLU A 208 -19.50 4.23 55.98
N ARG A 209 -19.75 2.94 56.28
CA ARG A 209 -20.95 2.30 56.85
C ARG A 209 -22.03 1.76 55.92
N ASN A 210 -22.06 0.42 55.82
CA ASN A 210 -23.11 -0.50 56.33
C ASN A 210 -22.81 -1.89 55.70
N VAL A 211 -22.29 -2.93 56.37
CA VAL A 211 -22.83 -3.76 57.47
C VAL A 211 -24.34 -4.03 57.34
N PHE A 212 -24.68 -5.33 57.49
CA PHE A 212 -25.98 -6.01 57.38
C PHE A 212 -26.32 -6.46 55.95
N LYS A 213 -26.63 -7.73 55.67
CA LYS A 213 -27.02 -8.86 56.53
C LYS A 213 -26.78 -10.17 55.78
#